data_AF-A0AAC8UVX3-F1
#
_entry.id   AF-A0AAC8UVX3-F1
#
_cell.length_a   1.000
_cell.length_b   1.000
_cell.length_c   1.000
_cell.angle_alpha   90.00
_cell.angle_beta   90.00
_cell.angle_gamma   90.00
#
_symmetry.space_group_name_H-M   'P 1'
#
loop_
_entity.id
_entity.type
_entity.pdbx_description
1 polymer ?
#
loop_
_entity_poly.entity_id
_entity_poly.type
_entity_poly.pdbx_seq_one_letter_code
_entity_poly.pdbx_strand_id
1 'polypeptide(L)'
;MNKAALILGVAGMATTLGFGTVVGSASTLTGAVQYHKYHGTTTIKKNYRHFKLTNHQPNSDYKIIKVTSWKNAKLKAGSKVKIDLMATQGTQYNWYRIKSTAKHATHRYWVYGQALQGN
;
A
#
# COMPACT_ATOMS: atom_id res chain seq x y z
N MET A 1 64.90 29.65 19.42
CA MET A 1 65.00 29.83 17.95
C MET A 1 63.59 29.68 17.40
N ASN A 2 62.82 30.77 17.21
CA ASN A 2 62.74 31.59 15.99
C ASN A 2 62.49 30.79 14.69
N LYS A 3 61.22 30.66 14.27
CA LYS A 3 60.58 31.40 13.15
C LYS A 3 59.48 30.58 12.43
N ALA A 4 58.33 31.24 12.25
CA ALA A 4 57.29 30.97 11.24
C ALA A 4 57.88 31.09 9.81
N ALA A 5 57.26 30.76 8.68
CA ALA A 5 55.86 30.72 8.26
C ALA A 5 55.78 30.03 6.87
N LEU A 6 54.61 29.54 6.45
CA LEU A 6 53.91 30.06 5.26
C LEU A 6 52.52 29.43 5.15
N ILE A 7 51.52 30.28 5.33
CA ILE A 7 50.11 30.06 5.01
C ILE A 7 49.93 30.50 3.54
N LEU A 8 49.45 29.59 2.70
CA LEU A 8 48.60 29.89 1.54
C LEU A 8 47.38 28.97 1.72
N GLY A 9 46.14 29.43 1.89
CA GLY A 9 45.54 30.66 1.41
C GLY A 9 44.85 30.42 0.06
N VAL A 10 43.85 29.53 0.00
CA VAL A 10 42.75 29.66 -0.97
C VAL A 10 41.43 29.46 -0.24
N ALA A 11 40.69 30.56 -0.20
CA ALA A 11 39.35 30.67 0.33
C ALA A 11 38.32 30.04 -0.63
N GLY A 12 37.25 29.52 -0.04
CA GLY A 12 35.93 29.50 -0.65
C GLY A 12 35.64 28.31 -1.55
N MET A 13 34.95 27.31 -0.98
CA MET A 13 33.58 26.98 -1.40
C MET A 13 32.92 26.22 -0.26
N ALA A 14 31.95 26.85 0.41
CA ALA A 14 31.01 26.16 1.27
C ALA A 14 30.09 25.34 0.37
N THR A 15 30.41 24.08 0.12
CA THR A 15 29.41 23.13 -0.37
C THR A 15 28.65 22.62 0.84
N THR A 16 27.44 23.14 0.98
CA THR A 16 26.41 22.58 1.85
C THR A 16 26.37 21.06 1.68
N LEU A 17 26.54 20.33 2.78
CA LEU A 17 26.22 18.91 2.86
C LEU A 17 24.70 18.79 2.68
N GLY A 18 24.27 18.79 1.42
CA GLY A 18 22.94 18.34 1.06
C GLY A 18 22.85 16.87 1.45
N PHE A 19 22.13 16.59 2.53
CA PHE A 19 21.47 15.30 2.69
C PHE A 19 20.52 15.15 1.51
N GLY A 20 21.06 14.68 0.38
CA GLY A 20 20.27 14.25 -0.76
C GLY A 20 19.40 13.13 -0.21
N THR A 21 18.11 13.40 -0.09
CA THR A 21 17.13 12.35 0.04
C THR A 21 17.39 11.40 -1.12
N VAL A 22 17.86 10.19 -0.80
CA VAL A 22 17.80 9.09 -1.75
C VAL A 22 16.31 8.81 -1.90
N VAL A 23 15.64 9.59 -2.76
CA VAL A 23 14.38 9.20 -3.37
C VAL A 23 14.73 8.05 -4.29
N GLY A 24 14.92 6.88 -3.67
CA GLY A 24 14.80 5.62 -4.37
C GLY A 24 13.41 5.63 -4.96
N SER A 25 13.34 5.95 -6.25
CA SER A 25 12.19 5.61 -7.06
C SER A 25 12.10 4.09 -7.01
N ALA A 26 11.40 3.58 -5.98
CA ALA A 26 10.89 2.23 -5.99
C ALA A 26 9.94 2.21 -7.18
N SER A 27 10.47 1.81 -8.35
CA SER A 27 9.67 1.42 -9.49
C SER A 27 8.68 0.40 -8.95
N THR A 28 7.42 0.80 -8.79
CA THR A 28 6.35 -0.12 -8.47
C THR A 28 6.25 -1.03 -9.67
N LEU A 29 7.01 -2.13 -9.67
CA LEU A 29 6.90 -3.23 -10.62
C LEU A 29 5.55 -3.89 -10.35
N THR A 30 4.48 -3.16 -10.70
CA THR A 30 3.15 -3.72 -10.74
C THR A 30 3.18 -4.67 -11.93
N GLY A 31 3.39 -5.95 -11.62
CA GLY A 31 3.32 -7.01 -12.61
C GLY A 31 1.89 -7.24 -13.07
N ALA A 32 1.73 -8.15 -14.01
CA ALA A 32 0.40 -8.61 -14.42
C ALA A 32 -0.38 -9.13 -13.21
N VAL A 33 -1.66 -8.75 -13.12
CA VAL A 33 -2.55 -9.20 -12.05
C VAL A 33 -2.86 -10.69 -12.27
N GLN A 34 -2.58 -11.50 -11.26
CA GLN A 34 -2.93 -12.92 -11.26
C GLN A 34 -3.90 -13.23 -10.13
N TYR A 35 -4.96 -13.95 -10.45
CA TYR A 35 -6.01 -14.29 -9.50
C TYR A 35 -5.84 -15.70 -8.96
N HIS A 36 -6.03 -15.84 -7.65
CA HIS A 36 -5.91 -17.10 -6.94
C HIS A 36 -7.18 -17.36 -6.12
N LYS A 37 -7.71 -18.58 -6.21
CA LYS A 37 -8.75 -19.04 -5.29
C LYS A 37 -8.18 -19.02 -3.88
N TYR A 38 -8.92 -18.42 -2.96
CA TYR A 38 -8.52 -18.32 -1.57
C TYR A 38 -9.75 -18.42 -0.69
N HIS A 39 -9.66 -19.17 0.41
CA HIS A 39 -10.74 -19.30 1.37
C HIS A 39 -10.19 -19.03 2.76
N GLY A 40 -10.61 -17.92 3.36
CA GLY A 40 -10.16 -17.55 4.69
C GLY A 40 -11.09 -16.57 5.37
N THR A 41 -10.82 -16.34 6.65
CA THR A 41 -11.44 -15.26 7.43
C THR A 41 -10.33 -14.41 7.99
N THR A 42 -10.51 -13.10 8.00
CA THR A 42 -9.56 -12.16 8.60
C THR A 42 -10.32 -11.01 9.26
N THR A 43 -9.58 -10.14 9.93
CA THR A 43 -10.08 -8.94 10.60
C THR A 43 -9.51 -7.70 9.94
N ILE A 44 -10.32 -6.66 9.82
CA ILE A 44 -9.87 -5.36 9.31
C ILE A 44 -9.00 -4.65 10.36
N LYS A 45 -7.79 -4.23 9.98
CA LYS A 45 -6.83 -3.52 10.84
C LYS A 45 -7.28 -2.10 11.18
N LYS A 46 -6.64 -1.45 12.16
CA LYS A 46 -6.90 -0.06 12.55
C LYS A 46 -6.55 0.97 11.45
N ASN A 47 -5.53 0.68 10.64
CA ASN A 47 -5.06 1.52 9.53
C ASN A 47 -5.90 1.39 8.25
N TYR A 48 -7.04 0.70 8.29
CA TYR A 48 -7.87 0.42 7.11
C TYR A 48 -8.27 1.67 6.31
N ARG A 49 -8.38 2.83 6.98
CA ARG A 49 -8.77 4.11 6.37
C ARG A 49 -7.77 4.66 5.36
N HIS A 50 -6.53 4.20 5.37
CA HIS A 50 -5.52 4.54 4.37
C HIS A 50 -5.73 3.79 3.04
N PHE A 51 -6.67 2.84 2.99
CA PHE A 51 -6.92 1.99 1.84
C PHE A 51 -8.35 2.15 1.33
N LYS A 52 -8.56 1.84 0.05
CA LYS A 52 -9.85 1.95 -0.63
C LYS A 52 -10.51 0.58 -0.75
N LEU A 53 -11.84 0.55 -0.66
CA LEU A 53 -12.63 -0.59 -1.12
C LEU A 53 -13.02 -0.35 -2.58
N THR A 54 -12.85 -1.36 -3.42
CA THR A 54 -13.12 -1.27 -4.85
C THR A 54 -13.98 -2.43 -5.33
N ASN A 55 -14.69 -2.27 -6.45
CA ASN A 55 -15.47 -3.36 -7.05
C ASN A 55 -14.58 -4.41 -7.74
N HIS A 56 -13.43 -4.01 -8.26
CA HIS A 56 -12.42 -4.86 -8.92
C HIS A 56 -11.02 -4.49 -8.42
N GLN A 57 -10.07 -5.40 -8.63
CA GLN A 57 -8.67 -5.11 -8.32
C GLN A 57 -8.21 -3.91 -9.19
N PRO A 58 -7.59 -2.85 -8.63
CA PRO A 58 -7.40 -1.59 -9.36
C PRO A 58 -6.52 -1.62 -10.61
N ASN A 59 -5.63 -2.61 -10.73
CA ASN A 59 -4.71 -2.77 -11.86
C ASN A 59 -5.15 -3.91 -12.79
N SER A 60 -6.38 -4.39 -12.65
CA SER A 60 -6.98 -5.37 -13.55
C SER A 60 -7.37 -4.74 -14.89
N ASP A 61 -7.80 -5.57 -15.83
CA ASP A 61 -8.36 -5.19 -17.12
C ASP A 61 -9.81 -4.64 -17.03
N TYR A 62 -10.36 -4.51 -15.81
CA TYR A 62 -11.72 -4.04 -15.63
C TYR A 62 -11.86 -2.53 -15.91
N LYS A 63 -12.70 -2.19 -16.89
CA LYS A 63 -12.82 -0.82 -17.44
C LYS A 63 -13.16 0.26 -16.42
N ILE A 64 -13.99 -0.04 -15.41
CA ILE A 64 -14.50 0.97 -14.47
C ILE A 64 -14.31 0.51 -13.03
N ILE A 65 -13.25 1.02 -12.39
CA ILE A 65 -13.00 0.81 -10.97
C ILE A 65 -13.83 1.78 -10.14
N LYS A 66 -14.85 1.26 -9.45
CA LYS A 66 -15.69 2.02 -8.52
C LYS A 66 -15.15 1.88 -7.10
N VAL A 67 -14.94 3.02 -6.45
CA VAL A 67 -14.54 3.08 -5.04
C VAL A 67 -15.78 3.16 -4.16
N THR A 68 -15.82 2.36 -3.10
CA THR A 68 -16.86 2.41 -2.06
C THR A 68 -16.24 2.86 -0.75
N SER A 69 -16.92 3.71 0.01
CA SER A 69 -16.45 4.07 1.34
C SER A 69 -16.65 2.92 2.32
N TRP A 70 -15.72 2.76 3.27
CA TRP A 70 -15.84 1.79 4.36
C TRP A 70 -17.15 1.94 5.16
N LYS A 71 -17.60 3.19 5.35
CA LYS A 71 -18.88 3.52 6.02
C LYS A 71 -20.07 2.93 5.26
N ASN A 72 -20.12 3.10 3.93
CA ASN A 72 -21.20 2.57 3.09
C ASN A 72 -21.19 1.03 3.07
N ALA A 73 -20.00 0.42 3.09
CA ALA A 73 -19.85 -1.03 3.22
C ALA A 73 -20.17 -1.56 4.63
N LYS A 74 -20.42 -0.67 5.61
CA LYS A 74 -20.62 -0.99 7.04
C LYS A 74 -19.46 -1.78 7.64
N LEU A 75 -18.25 -1.51 7.15
CA LEU A 75 -17.02 -2.16 7.58
C LEU A 75 -16.16 -1.18 8.40
N LYS A 76 -15.58 -1.67 9.49
CA LYS A 76 -14.71 -0.90 10.38
C LYS A 76 -13.57 -1.76 10.90
N ALA A 77 -12.60 -1.13 11.56
CA ALA A 77 -11.57 -1.88 12.30
C ALA A 77 -12.22 -2.90 13.25
N GLY A 78 -11.68 -4.11 13.30
CA GLY A 78 -12.23 -5.21 14.10
C GLY A 78 -13.36 -6.00 13.43
N SER A 79 -13.91 -5.54 12.30
CA SER A 79 -14.89 -6.32 11.54
C SER A 79 -14.24 -7.60 11.00
N LYS A 80 -14.83 -8.76 11.31
CA LYS A 80 -14.47 -10.06 10.72
C LYS A 80 -15.09 -10.18 9.32
N VAL A 81 -14.28 -10.52 8.34
CA VAL A 81 -14.70 -10.67 6.93
C VAL A 81 -14.18 -11.97 6.35
N LYS A 82 -14.98 -12.57 5.46
CA LYS A 82 -14.55 -13.75 4.70
C LYS A 82 -13.85 -13.31 3.42
N ILE A 83 -12.79 -14.01 3.04
CA ILE A 83 -12.10 -13.83 1.76
C ILE A 83 -12.46 -15.01 0.87
N ASP A 84 -12.77 -14.73 -0.39
CA ASP A 84 -13.01 -15.76 -1.42
C ASP A 84 -12.05 -15.69 -2.63
N LEU A 85 -11.19 -14.67 -2.69
CA LEU A 85 -10.22 -14.50 -3.76
C LEU A 85 -9.04 -13.63 -3.31
N MET A 86 -7.87 -13.93 -3.87
CA MET A 86 -6.66 -13.12 -3.74
C MET A 86 -6.17 -12.72 -5.14
N ALA A 87 -5.52 -11.58 -5.27
CA ALA A 87 -4.80 -11.19 -6.47
C ALA A 87 -3.36 -10.75 -6.14
N THR A 88 -2.40 -11.30 -6.87
CA THR A 88 -0.96 -10.96 -6.82
C THR A 88 -0.64 -10.03 -7.99
N GLN A 89 0.29 -9.08 -7.79
CA GLN A 89 0.68 -8.13 -8.84
C GLN A 89 2.11 -7.57 -8.63
N GLY A 90 3.00 -8.34 -7.99
CA GLY A 90 4.36 -7.89 -7.70
C GLY A 90 4.50 -6.78 -6.66
N THR A 91 3.41 -6.37 -6.00
CA THR A 91 3.46 -5.43 -4.87
C THR A 91 3.77 -6.13 -3.55
N GLN A 92 4.26 -5.37 -2.56
CA GLN A 92 4.61 -5.88 -1.22
C GLN A 92 3.47 -6.68 -0.56
N TYR A 93 2.22 -6.27 -0.77
CA TYR A 93 1.05 -7.01 -0.31
C TYR A 93 0.15 -7.40 -1.48
N ASN A 94 -0.55 -8.52 -1.31
CA ASN A 94 -1.59 -8.97 -2.22
C ASN A 94 -2.89 -8.19 -2.02
N TRP A 95 -3.75 -8.23 -3.02
CA TRP A 95 -5.13 -7.76 -2.91
C TRP A 95 -6.05 -8.92 -2.53
N TYR A 96 -7.11 -8.62 -1.78
CA TYR A 96 -8.06 -9.62 -1.33
C TYR A 96 -9.49 -9.18 -1.61
N ARG A 97 -10.31 -10.12 -2.06
CA ARG A 97 -11.75 -9.93 -2.23
C ARG A 97 -12.48 -10.36 -0.96
N ILE A 98 -12.92 -9.38 -0.19
CA ILE A 98 -13.66 -9.58 1.05
C ILE A 98 -15.17 -9.62 0.80
N LYS A 99 -15.87 -10.43 1.57
CA LYS A 99 -17.33 -10.54 1.60
C LYS A 99 -17.87 -9.85 2.85
N SER A 100 -18.77 -8.90 2.63
CA SER A 100 -19.64 -8.33 3.66
C SER A 100 -21.04 -8.88 3.46
N THR A 101 -21.52 -9.70 4.41
CA THR A 101 -22.87 -10.28 4.36
C THR A 101 -23.77 -9.53 5.33
N ALA A 102 -24.85 -8.94 4.82
CA ALA A 102 -25.87 -8.28 5.60
C ALA A 102 -27.23 -8.90 5.28
N LYS A 103 -27.80 -9.67 6.23
CA LYS A 103 -29.09 -10.40 6.20
C LYS A 103 -29.39 -11.18 4.90
N HIS A 104 -29.68 -10.48 3.80
CA HIS A 104 -30.06 -11.06 2.50
C HIS A 104 -29.16 -10.66 1.33
N ALA A 105 -28.12 -9.85 1.58
CA ALA A 105 -27.18 -9.39 0.54
C ALA A 105 -25.74 -9.72 0.92
N THR A 106 -25.00 -10.28 -0.03
CA THR A 106 -23.53 -10.41 0.07
C THR A 106 -22.90 -9.44 -0.91
N HIS A 107 -22.18 -8.47 -0.37
CA HIS A 107 -21.38 -7.53 -1.15
C HIS A 107 -19.92 -7.98 -1.16
N ARG A 108 -19.25 -7.78 -2.30
CA ARG A 108 -17.85 -8.11 -2.49
C ARG A 108 -17.06 -6.84 -2.76
N TYR A 109 -15.90 -6.74 -2.12
CA TYR A 109 -15.00 -5.61 -2.27
C TYR A 109 -13.56 -6.09 -2.36
N TRP A 110 -12.77 -5.44 -3.20
CA TRP A 110 -11.32 -5.59 -3.24
C TRP A 110 -10.65 -4.58 -2.33
N VAL A 111 -9.68 -5.05 -1.56
CA VAL A 111 -8.89 -4.23 -0.65
C VAL A 111 -7.43 -4.69 -0.64
N TYR A 112 -6.51 -3.75 -0.46
CA TYR A 112 -5.10 -4.03 -0.31
C TYR A 112 -4.82 -4.77 1.01
N GLY A 113 -3.98 -5.80 0.96
CA GLY A 113 -3.72 -6.71 2.09
C GLY A 113 -3.21 -6.04 3.35
N GLN A 114 -2.56 -4.89 3.23
CA GLN A 114 -2.09 -4.12 4.38
C GLN A 114 -3.24 -3.56 5.25
N ALA A 115 -4.47 -3.51 4.73
CA ALA A 115 -5.68 -3.16 5.49
C ALA A 115 -6.21 -4.33 6.36
N LEU A 116 -5.70 -5.54 6.16
CA LEU A 116 -6.18 -6.77 6.79
C LEU A 116 -5.13 -7.32 7.74
N GLN A 117 -5.58 -8.03 8.77
CA GLN A 117 -4.68 -8.72 9.68
C GLN A 117 -3.91 -9.78 8.89
N GLY A 118 -2.58 -9.83 9.08
CA GLY A 118 -1.78 -10.90 8.49
C GLY A 118 -2.30 -12.23 9.01
N ASN A 119 -2.55 -13.16 8.10
CA ASN A 119 -2.79 -14.56 8.46
C ASN A 119 -1.45 -15.25 8.72
#